data_AF-A0A2I0IXX6-F1
#
_entry.id   AF-A0A2I0IXX6-F1
#
_cell.length_a   1.000
_cell.length_b   1.000
_cell.length_c   1.000
_cell.angle_alpha   90.00
_cell.angle_beta   90.00
_cell.angle_gamma   90.00
#
_symmetry.space_group_name_H-M   'P 1'
#
loop_
_entity.id
_entity.type
_entity.pdbx_description
1 polymer ?
#
loop_
_entity_poly.entity_id
_entity_poly.type
_entity_poly.pdbx_seq_one_letter_code
_entity_poly.pdbx_strand_id
1 'polypeptide(L)'
;MARSWPILSHQFPSRTKRANLFYVTAVAILCVLFYFLGLWQLSGPALLFPTKGISASSRCVPGQLDARNSTASGRGPIVLDFAAHHGAGDLVPTEVLVPRFPPCPSNFSEYTPCEDAQRSLKFDRDRLIYRERHCPEEYEKLTCRIPAPYGYK
;
A
#
# COMPACT_ATOMS: atom_id res chain seq x y z
N MET A 1 54.60 -20.00 -55.11
CA MET A 1 54.08 -21.19 -54.41
C MET A 1 52.79 -20.81 -53.72
N ALA A 2 51.66 -21.27 -54.27
CA ALA A 2 50.31 -20.94 -53.81
C ALA A 2 50.00 -21.63 -52.47
N ARG A 3 49.34 -20.92 -51.54
CA ARG A 3 48.75 -21.52 -50.34
C ARG A 3 47.25 -21.33 -50.39
N SER A 4 46.57 -22.40 -50.78
CA SER A 4 45.13 -22.63 -50.69
C SER A 4 44.66 -22.58 -49.24
N TRP A 5 43.61 -21.82 -48.95
CA TRP A 5 42.85 -21.93 -47.69
C TRP A 5 41.67 -22.87 -47.89
N PRO A 6 41.36 -23.80 -46.96
CA PRO A 6 40.15 -24.59 -47.01
C PRO A 6 38.97 -23.78 -46.46
N ILE A 7 37.86 -23.80 -47.20
CA ILE A 7 36.54 -23.35 -46.76
C ILE A 7 36.02 -24.41 -45.78
N LEU A 8 36.00 -24.08 -44.49
CA LEU A 8 35.38 -24.94 -43.48
C LEU A 8 33.86 -24.65 -43.43
N SER A 9 33.10 -25.41 -44.21
CA SER A 9 31.63 -25.42 -44.15
C SER A 9 31.17 -26.12 -42.87
N HIS A 10 31.00 -25.35 -41.80
CA HIS A 10 30.35 -25.82 -40.57
C HIS A 10 28.84 -25.95 -40.82
N GLN A 11 28.39 -27.15 -41.22
CA GLN A 11 26.98 -27.52 -41.16
C GLN A 11 26.56 -27.63 -39.68
N PHE A 12 25.93 -26.57 -39.17
CA PHE A 12 25.31 -26.56 -37.84
C PHE A 12 24.12 -27.54 -37.77
N PRO A 13 23.89 -28.22 -36.62
CA PRO A 13 22.76 -29.13 -36.46
C PRO A 13 21.46 -28.33 -36.47
N SER A 14 20.75 -28.35 -37.58
CA SER A 14 19.57 -27.48 -37.80
C SER A 14 18.31 -27.94 -37.04
N ARG A 15 18.31 -29.17 -36.49
CA ARG A 15 17.11 -29.81 -35.95
C ARG A 15 16.67 -29.27 -34.58
N THR A 16 17.61 -29.02 -33.66
CA THR A 16 17.32 -28.45 -32.33
C THR A 16 16.99 -26.96 -32.37
N LYS A 17 17.60 -26.21 -33.29
CA LYS A 17 17.27 -24.79 -33.52
C LYS A 17 15.86 -24.61 -34.07
N ARG A 18 15.41 -25.50 -34.95
CA ARG A 18 14.03 -25.51 -35.47
C ARG A 18 13.02 -25.80 -34.35
N ALA A 19 13.26 -26.80 -33.50
CA ALA A 19 12.39 -27.11 -32.37
C ALA A 19 12.33 -25.96 -31.33
N ASN A 20 13.44 -25.30 -31.05
CA ASN A 20 13.48 -24.12 -30.18
C ASN A 20 12.72 -22.94 -30.81
N LEU A 21 12.87 -22.71 -32.12
CA LEU A 21 12.09 -21.69 -32.83
C LEU A 21 10.58 -21.99 -32.76
N PHE A 22 10.14 -23.23 -32.99
CA PHE A 22 8.73 -23.62 -32.85
C PHE A 22 8.22 -23.47 -31.41
N TYR A 23 9.06 -23.73 -30.41
CA TYR A 23 8.70 -23.53 -29.00
C TYR A 23 8.51 -22.05 -28.67
N VAL A 24 9.45 -21.19 -29.08
CA VAL A 24 9.37 -19.74 -28.86
C VAL A 24 8.18 -19.13 -29.60
N THR A 25 7.90 -19.55 -30.84
CA THR A 25 6.74 -19.06 -31.58
C THR A 25 5.42 -19.53 -30.96
N ALA A 26 5.33 -20.78 -30.50
CA ALA A 26 4.14 -21.29 -29.82
C ALA A 26 3.86 -20.53 -28.50
N VAL A 27 4.90 -20.27 -27.69
CA VAL A 27 4.78 -19.49 -26.45
C VAL A 27 4.34 -18.05 -26.75
N ALA A 28 4.92 -17.40 -27.76
CA ALA A 28 4.52 -16.05 -28.17
C ALA A 28 3.05 -15.99 -28.61
N ILE A 29 2.59 -16.95 -29.43
CA ILE A 29 1.20 -17.04 -29.87
C ILE A 29 0.27 -17.21 -28.66
N LEU A 30 0.59 -18.13 -27.75
CA LEU A 30 -0.21 -18.40 -26.56
C LEU A 30 -0.28 -17.18 -25.63
N CYS A 31 0.82 -16.43 -25.50
CA CYS A 31 0.86 -15.18 -24.73
C CYS A 31 -0.06 -14.10 -25.32
N VAL A 32 -0.05 -13.94 -26.65
CA VAL A 32 -0.93 -12.99 -27.35
C VAL A 32 -2.40 -13.41 -27.23
N LEU A 33 -2.71 -14.70 -27.33
CA LEU A 33 -4.07 -15.22 -27.16
C LEU A 33 -4.62 -14.94 -25.76
N PHE A 34 -3.86 -15.20 -24.70
CA PHE A 34 -4.29 -14.89 -23.34
C PHE A 34 -4.42 -13.39 -23.06
N TYR A 35 -3.59 -12.55 -23.69
CA TYR A 35 -3.74 -11.10 -23.62
C TYR A 35 -5.08 -10.63 -24.21
N PHE A 36 -5.44 -11.11 -25.40
CA PHE A 36 -6.73 -10.78 -26.02
C PHE A 36 -7.92 -11.38 -25.26
N LEU A 37 -7.79 -12.60 -24.72
CA LEU A 37 -8.82 -13.19 -23.87
C LEU A 37 -9.02 -12.37 -22.59
N GLY A 38 -7.95 -11.88 -21.96
CA GLY A 38 -8.04 -10.96 -20.81
C GLY A 38 -8.74 -9.65 -21.16
N LEU A 39 -8.41 -9.05 -22.32
CA LEU A 39 -9.11 -7.88 -22.84
C LEU A 39 -10.58 -8.17 -23.14
N TRP A 40 -10.91 -9.34 -23.69
CA TRP A 40 -12.28 -9.74 -23.98
C TRP A 40 -13.12 -9.98 -22.73
N GLN A 41 -12.56 -10.54 -21.66
CA GLN A 41 -13.25 -10.65 -20.37
C GLN A 41 -13.52 -9.26 -19.77
N LEU A 42 -12.65 -8.28 -20.03
CA LEU A 42 -12.89 -6.87 -19.71
C LEU A 42 -13.90 -6.19 -20.65
N SER A 43 -14.06 -6.73 -21.87
CA SER A 43 -14.96 -6.23 -22.93
C SER A 43 -16.31 -6.95 -22.99
N GLY A 44 -16.60 -7.87 -22.06
CA GLY A 44 -17.96 -8.37 -21.84
C GLY A 44 -18.92 -7.21 -21.52
N PRO A 45 -20.25 -7.42 -21.50
CA PRO A 45 -21.27 -6.36 -21.51
C PRO A 45 -21.37 -5.52 -20.21
N ALA A 46 -20.25 -5.22 -19.53
CA ALA A 46 -20.13 -4.14 -18.58
C ALA A 46 -20.15 -2.75 -19.25
N LEU A 47 -20.03 -2.66 -20.58
CA LEU A 47 -20.19 -1.41 -21.32
C LEU A 47 -21.64 -1.14 -21.81
N LEU A 48 -22.60 -2.04 -21.55
CA LEU A 48 -24.01 -1.85 -21.92
C LEU A 48 -24.97 -1.77 -20.71
N PHE A 49 -24.45 -1.81 -19.48
CA PHE A 49 -25.19 -1.41 -18.27
C PHE A 49 -24.47 -0.21 -17.62
N PRO A 50 -25.09 0.98 -17.58
CA PRO A 50 -24.50 2.11 -16.89
C PRO A 50 -24.75 1.99 -15.38
N THR A 51 -23.97 1.19 -14.66
CA THR A 51 -23.81 1.30 -13.18
C THR A 51 -22.52 0.54 -12.82
N LYS A 52 -21.46 1.09 -12.21
CA LYS A 52 -21.25 2.29 -11.43
C LYS A 52 -20.01 3.01 -11.99
N GLY A 53 -20.19 4.24 -12.47
CA GLY A 53 -19.08 5.13 -12.70
C GLY A 53 -18.41 5.45 -11.37
N ILE A 54 -17.10 5.23 -11.29
CA ILE A 54 -16.26 6.02 -10.39
C ILE A 54 -16.20 7.40 -11.04
N SER A 55 -17.15 8.26 -10.67
CA SER A 55 -17.07 9.68 -10.98
C SER A 55 -15.90 10.27 -10.20
N ALA A 56 -14.75 10.36 -10.85
CA ALA A 56 -13.74 11.36 -10.50
C ALA A 56 -14.31 12.74 -10.87
N SER A 57 -15.13 13.30 -9.97
CA SER A 57 -15.50 14.71 -9.97
C SER A 57 -15.36 15.23 -8.55
N SER A 58 -14.11 15.46 -8.15
CA SER A 58 -13.80 16.39 -7.06
C SER A 58 -14.13 17.81 -7.53
N ARG A 59 -15.41 18.18 -7.43
CA ARG A 59 -15.81 19.59 -7.32
C ARG A 59 -16.18 19.82 -5.86
N CYS A 60 -15.25 20.41 -5.11
CA CYS A 60 -15.55 20.95 -3.80
C CYS A 60 -16.48 22.16 -4.00
N VAL A 61 -17.76 21.99 -3.72
CA VAL A 61 -18.71 23.11 -3.57
C VAL A 61 -18.84 23.37 -2.07
N PRO A 62 -18.53 24.58 -1.59
CA PRO A 62 -18.75 24.92 -0.19
C PRO A 62 -20.26 25.12 0.03
N GLY A 63 -20.79 24.34 0.97
CA GLY A 63 -22.02 24.58 1.72
C GLY A 63 -23.24 25.11 0.97
N GLN A 64 -24.16 24.22 0.60
CA GLN A 64 -25.58 24.57 0.60
C GLN A 64 -26.39 23.38 1.15
N LEU A 65 -26.85 23.54 2.39
CA LEU A 65 -27.80 22.66 3.04
C LEU A 65 -29.17 22.91 2.40
N ASP A 66 -29.56 22.10 1.43
CA ASP A 66 -30.95 21.93 1.05
C ASP A 66 -31.35 20.48 1.33
N ALA A 67 -32.10 20.30 2.42
CA ALA A 67 -32.69 19.03 2.80
C ALA A 67 -33.71 18.58 1.75
N ARG A 68 -33.26 17.82 0.75
CA ARG A 68 -34.15 17.15 -0.20
C ARG A 68 -34.40 15.72 0.26
N ASN A 69 -35.59 15.55 0.83
CA ASN A 69 -36.27 14.28 1.09
C ASN A 69 -35.95 13.24 0.00
N SER A 70 -35.18 12.22 0.37
CA SER A 70 -35.13 10.96 -0.36
C SER A 70 -35.73 9.89 0.53
N THR A 71 -37.03 9.67 0.34
CA THR A 71 -37.75 8.49 0.80
C THR A 71 -37.18 7.25 0.13
N ALA A 72 -36.41 6.46 0.88
CA ALA A 72 -36.24 5.03 0.62
C ALA A 72 -35.80 4.31 1.92
N SER A 73 -36.74 3.51 2.44
CA SER A 73 -36.54 2.37 3.36
C SER A 73 -36.01 2.64 4.78
N GLY A 74 -36.96 2.86 5.70
CA GLY A 74 -37.00 2.12 6.97
C GLY A 74 -35.81 2.20 7.92
N ARG A 75 -35.33 3.39 8.27
CA ARG A 75 -34.84 3.76 9.63
C ARG A 75 -34.72 5.28 9.65
N GLY A 76 -35.04 5.93 10.77
CA GLY A 76 -35.05 7.40 10.88
C GLY A 76 -33.73 8.06 10.48
N PRO A 77 -33.68 9.40 10.39
CA PRO A 77 -32.45 10.11 10.02
C PRO A 77 -31.31 9.64 10.93
N ILE A 78 -30.23 9.10 10.33
CA ILE A 78 -29.03 8.74 11.07
C ILE A 78 -28.39 10.07 11.49
N VAL A 79 -28.71 10.51 12.71
CA VAL A 79 -28.08 11.66 13.35
C VAL A 79 -26.70 11.19 13.80
N LEU A 80 -25.67 11.63 13.10
CA LEU A 80 -24.29 11.43 13.52
C LEU A 80 -23.96 12.49 14.57
N ASP A 81 -23.48 12.04 15.74
CA ASP A 81 -23.01 12.93 16.79
C ASP A 81 -21.55 13.32 16.52
N PHE A 82 -21.33 14.60 16.29
CA PHE A 82 -20.00 15.19 16.09
C PHE A 82 -19.48 15.86 17.38
N ALA A 83 -20.19 15.74 18.50
CA ALA A 83 -19.73 16.27 19.78
C ALA A 83 -18.48 15.51 20.25
N ALA A 84 -17.50 16.26 20.75
CA ALA A 84 -16.35 15.69 21.42
C ALA A 84 -16.82 15.03 22.72
N HIS A 85 -16.66 13.71 22.82
CA HIS A 85 -17.01 12.93 24.02
C HIS A 85 -15.96 13.02 25.14
N HIS A 86 -14.94 13.86 24.95
CA HIS A 86 -13.90 14.19 25.94
C HIS A 86 -13.77 15.71 25.98
N GLY A 87 -14.32 16.32 27.03
CA GLY A 87 -14.22 17.76 27.27
C GLY A 87 -13.18 18.05 28.35
N ALA A 88 -12.48 19.18 28.24
CA ALA A 88 -11.57 19.68 29.26
C ALA A 88 -12.24 19.97 30.63
N GLY A 89 -13.57 19.83 30.73
CA GLY A 89 -14.34 19.98 31.96
C GLY A 89 -14.37 18.75 32.86
N ASP A 90 -13.89 17.59 32.40
CA ASP A 90 -13.86 16.34 33.19
C ASP A 90 -12.59 16.22 34.06
N LEU A 91 -11.82 17.30 34.17
CA LEU A 91 -10.70 17.41 35.08
C LEU A 91 -11.24 17.54 36.50
N VAL A 92 -11.52 16.42 37.16
CA VAL A 92 -11.56 16.37 38.62
C VAL A 92 -10.22 16.96 39.10
N PRO A 93 -10.21 17.98 39.97
CA PRO A 93 -9.00 18.49 40.59
C PRO A 93 -8.50 17.44 41.59
N THR A 94 -8.05 16.30 41.07
CA THR A 94 -7.10 15.47 41.77
C THR A 94 -5.80 16.27 41.67
N GLU A 95 -5.05 16.38 42.76
CA GLU A 95 -3.65 16.82 42.72
C GLU A 95 -2.90 15.84 41.79
N VAL A 96 -2.97 16.08 40.48
CA VAL A 96 -2.38 15.22 39.48
C VAL A 96 -0.88 15.41 39.65
N LEU A 97 -0.23 14.43 40.25
CA LEU A 97 1.21 14.27 40.13
C LEU A 97 1.51 14.20 38.64
N VAL A 98 1.82 15.35 38.03
CA VAL A 98 2.20 15.43 36.62
C VAL A 98 3.46 14.59 36.49
N PRO A 99 3.41 13.43 35.80
CA PRO A 99 4.58 12.58 35.69
C PRO A 99 5.67 13.39 34.99
N ARG A 100 6.78 13.61 35.70
CA ARG A 100 7.91 14.33 35.14
C ARG A 100 8.71 13.38 34.26
N PHE A 101 8.43 13.42 32.97
CA PHE A 101 9.22 12.70 31.98
C PHE A 101 10.52 13.47 31.69
N PRO A 102 11.71 12.86 31.89
CA PRO A 102 12.96 13.49 31.49
C PRO A 102 13.03 13.65 29.97
N PRO A 103 13.87 14.55 29.45
CA PRO A 103 14.10 14.65 28.01
C PRO A 103 14.71 13.35 27.47
N CYS A 104 14.24 12.90 26.31
CA CYS A 104 14.89 11.82 25.58
C CYS A 104 16.28 12.26 25.09
N PRO A 105 17.25 11.36 24.99
CA PRO A 105 18.50 11.66 24.31
C PRO A 105 18.26 11.99 22.83
N SER A 106 19.10 12.84 22.23
CA SER A 106 18.86 13.43 20.91
C SER A 106 18.76 12.41 19.77
N ASN A 107 19.40 11.25 19.90
CA ASN A 107 19.31 10.16 18.90
C ASN A 107 17.92 9.54 18.79
N PHE A 108 17.03 9.78 19.76
CA PHE A 108 15.66 9.28 19.76
C PHE A 108 14.65 10.27 19.17
N SER A 109 15.08 11.42 18.65
CA SER A 109 14.17 12.40 18.04
C SER A 109 13.43 11.85 16.80
N GLU A 110 14.08 10.95 16.06
CA GLU A 110 13.55 10.32 14.84
C GLU A 110 13.19 8.85 15.06
N TYR A 111 13.22 8.38 16.31
CA TYR A 111 12.98 6.97 16.60
C TYR A 111 11.49 6.62 16.41
N THR A 112 11.20 5.71 15.47
CA THR A 112 9.86 5.21 15.15
C THR A 112 9.71 3.74 15.60
N PRO A 113 9.50 3.47 16.91
CA PRO A 113 9.63 2.14 17.50
C PRO A 113 8.79 1.02 16.86
N CYS A 114 7.60 1.35 16.35
CA CYS A 114 6.69 0.39 15.71
C CYS A 114 7.01 0.11 14.23
N GLU A 115 7.82 0.96 13.60
CA GLU A 115 8.23 0.85 12.20
C GLU A 115 9.75 0.58 12.08
N ASP A 116 10.39 0.15 13.17
CA ASP A 116 11.82 -0.12 13.21
C ASP A 116 12.17 -1.38 12.39
N ALA A 117 12.93 -1.18 11.30
CA ALA A 117 13.39 -2.25 10.42
C ALA A 117 14.28 -3.27 11.14
N GLN A 118 15.10 -2.85 12.11
CA GLN A 118 15.94 -3.80 12.86
C GLN A 118 15.10 -4.70 13.76
N ARG A 119 13.98 -4.20 14.26
CA ARG A 119 13.01 -5.00 15.02
C ARG A 119 12.25 -5.95 14.10
N SER A 120 11.76 -5.46 12.96
CA SER A 120 10.94 -6.28 12.05
C SER A 120 11.70 -7.50 11.51
N LEU A 121 13.02 -7.36 11.28
CA LEU A 121 13.91 -8.44 10.86
C LEU A 121 14.13 -9.57 11.89
N LYS A 122 13.73 -9.37 13.15
CA LYS A 122 13.84 -10.41 14.21
C LYS A 122 12.71 -11.44 14.14
N PHE A 123 11.63 -11.14 13.43
CA PHE A 123 10.47 -12.01 13.32
C PHE A 123 10.61 -13.02 12.19
N ASP A 124 9.84 -14.10 12.28
CA ASP A 124 9.82 -15.16 11.27
C ASP A 124 9.35 -14.61 9.90
N ARG A 125 9.85 -15.24 8.84
CA ARG A 125 9.43 -14.98 7.46
C ARG A 125 8.15 -15.71 7.09
N ASP A 126 7.73 -16.67 7.90
CA ASP A 126 6.44 -17.33 7.76
C ASP A 126 5.31 -16.29 7.73
N ARG A 127 4.43 -16.46 6.73
CA ARG A 127 3.28 -15.57 6.47
C ARG A 127 3.63 -14.09 6.35
N LEU A 128 4.89 -13.76 6.08
CA LEU A 128 5.37 -12.39 5.98
C LEU A 128 5.21 -11.58 7.28
N ILE A 129 5.23 -12.22 8.45
CA ILE A 129 5.10 -11.54 9.76
C ILE A 129 6.16 -10.45 9.91
N TYR A 130 7.39 -10.66 9.44
CA TYR A 130 8.45 -9.62 9.42
C TYR A 130 8.08 -8.32 8.68
N ARG A 131 6.99 -8.27 7.90
CA ARG A 131 6.51 -7.05 7.21
C ARG A 131 5.42 -6.31 7.98
N GLU A 132 4.95 -6.87 9.09
CA GLU A 132 3.94 -6.24 9.95
C GLU A 132 4.57 -5.18 10.87
N ARG A 133 3.71 -4.38 11.52
CA ARG A 133 4.12 -3.36 12.49
C ARG A 133 4.38 -4.01 13.83
N HIS A 134 5.64 -4.00 14.25
CA HIS A 134 6.07 -4.60 15.52
C HIS A 134 6.39 -3.52 16.52
N CYS A 135 5.44 -3.22 17.41
CA CYS A 135 5.68 -2.25 18.48
C CYS A 135 6.48 -2.86 19.64
N PRO A 136 7.21 -2.04 20.42
CA PRO A 136 7.82 -2.47 21.67
C PRO A 136 6.78 -2.90 22.70
N GLU A 137 7.16 -3.89 23.51
CA GLU A 137 6.38 -4.27 24.69
C GLU A 137 6.42 -3.18 25.76
N GLU A 138 5.53 -3.21 26.74
CA GLU A 138 5.37 -2.11 27.73
C GLU A 138 6.68 -1.77 28.48
N TYR A 139 7.52 -2.76 28.78
CA TYR A 139 8.80 -2.53 29.47
C TYR A 139 9.91 -2.00 28.54
N GLU A 140 9.75 -2.11 27.22
CA GLU A 140 10.70 -1.59 26.24
C GLU A 140 10.37 -0.15 25.82
N LYS A 141 9.16 0.34 26.18
CA LYS A 141 8.72 1.69 25.85
C LYS A 141 9.50 2.73 26.64
N LEU A 142 10.11 3.66 25.92
CA LEU A 142 10.80 4.80 26.51
C LEU A 142 9.79 5.76 27.13
N THR A 143 9.98 6.06 28.42
CA THR A 143 9.18 7.04 29.17
C THR A 143 9.93 8.37 29.27
N CYS A 144 10.12 9.01 28.12
CA CYS A 144 10.82 10.29 28.02
C CYS A 144 10.10 11.23 27.05
N ARG A 145 10.38 12.54 27.17
CA ARG A 145 9.82 13.58 26.29
C ARG A 145 10.81 13.91 25.18
N ILE A 146 10.38 13.82 23.93
CA ILE A 146 11.18 14.26 22.78
C ILE A 146 11.42 15.77 22.88
N PRO A 147 12.68 16.25 22.87
CA PRO A 147 12.98 17.67 22.96
C PRO A 147 12.53 18.41 21.70
N ALA A 148 12.25 19.70 21.83
CA ALA A 148 11.95 20.55 20.67
C ALA A 148 13.16 20.62 19.71
N PRO A 149 12.94 20.60 18.39
CA PRO A 149 14.01 20.80 17.42
C PRO A 149 14.68 22.18 17.61
N TYR A 150 15.96 22.28 17.25
CA TYR A 150 16.70 23.53 17.34
C TYR A 150 16.03 24.65 16.51
N GLY A 151 15.73 25.78 17.15
CA GLY A 151 15.20 26.98 16.47
C GLY A 151 13.68 27.16 16.49
N TYR A 152 12.92 26.23 17.08
CA TYR A 152 11.45 26.38 17.24
C TYR A 152 11.14 27.27 18.47
N LYS A 153 10.20 28.23 18.32
CA LYS A 153 9.70 29.14 19.36
C LYS A 153 8.18 29.18 19.38
#